data_AF-A0A928P4A2-F1
#
_entry.id   AF-A0A928P4A2-F1
#
_cell.length_a   1.000
_cell.length_b   1.000
_cell.length_c   1.000
_cell.angle_alpha   90.00
_cell.angle_beta   90.00
_cell.angle_gamma   90.00
#
_symmetry.space_group_name_H-M   'P 1'
#
loop_
_entity.id
_entity.type
_entity.pdbx_description
1 polymer ?
#
loop_
_entity_poly.entity_id
_entity_poly.type
_entity_poly.pdbx_seq_one_letter_code
_entity_poly.pdbx_strand_id
1 'polypeptide(L)'
;MEKKTYNWLTVLLLNIVTCGIYSIYVFHCMSTANNEEAARYGIKPRMTYLIAFLLGLVTCGVVPLVWFFLFNMQQVELAQAKGVKVAPIDNGIVLGLLMFIPFYSFYVICDNYNRTIVA
;
A
#
# COMPACT_ATOMS: atom_id res chain seq x y z
N MET A 1 11.69 -10.42 8.05
CA MET A 1 10.29 -10.89 8.17
C MET A 1 10.00 -11.86 7.05
N GLU A 2 9.18 -12.90 7.27
CA GLU A 2 8.74 -13.80 6.21
C GLU A 2 7.87 -13.02 5.20
N LYS A 3 8.23 -13.06 3.91
CA LYS A 3 7.54 -12.27 2.87
C LYS A 3 6.22 -12.96 2.51
N LYS A 4 5.12 -12.42 3.01
CA LYS A 4 3.77 -12.96 2.78
C LYS A 4 3.20 -12.49 1.45
N THR A 5 2.60 -13.41 0.68
CA THR A 5 1.76 -13.10 -0.49
C THR A 5 0.38 -12.64 -0.05
N TYR A 6 -0.13 -11.59 -0.69
CA TYR A 6 -1.46 -11.07 -0.41
C TYR A 6 -2.39 -11.30 -1.60
N ASN A 7 -3.33 -12.22 -1.46
CA ASN A 7 -4.43 -12.38 -2.40
C ASN A 7 -5.47 -11.30 -2.13
N TRP A 8 -5.74 -10.45 -3.13
CA TRP A 8 -6.69 -9.34 -3.00
C TRP A 8 -8.08 -9.80 -2.58
N LEU A 9 -8.54 -10.97 -3.06
CA LEU A 9 -9.84 -11.54 -2.69
C LEU A 9 -9.89 -11.96 -1.22
N THR A 10 -8.82 -12.58 -0.72
CA THR A 10 -8.70 -12.96 0.69
C THR A 10 -8.68 -11.71 1.57
N VAL A 11 -7.90 -10.69 1.19
CA VAL A 11 -7.88 -9.41 1.92
C VAL A 11 -9.26 -8.77 1.94
N LEU A 12 -9.97 -8.75 0.81
CA LEU A 12 -11.32 -8.21 0.71
C LEU A 12 -12.33 -8.94 1.61
N LEU A 13 -12.37 -10.27 1.54
CA LEU A 13 -13.29 -11.09 2.34
C LEU A 13 -13.05 -10.90 3.83
N LEU A 14 -11.78 -10.95 4.27
CA LEU A 14 -11.46 -10.70 5.67
C LEU A 14 -11.76 -9.25 6.07
N ASN A 15 -11.63 -8.29 5.16
CA ASN A 15 -11.98 -6.90 5.45
C ASN A 15 -13.50 -6.76 5.71
N ILE A 16 -14.34 -7.47 4.95
CA ILE A 16 -15.79 -7.50 5.19
C ILE A 16 -16.10 -8.17 6.54
N VAL A 17 -15.47 -9.32 6.81
CA VAL A 17 -15.67 -10.08 8.07
C VAL A 17 -15.22 -9.29 9.31
N THR A 18 -14.16 -8.51 9.19
CA THR A 18 -13.57 -7.72 10.29
C THR A 18 -14.02 -6.25 10.31
N CYS A 19 -15.06 -5.90 9.56
CA CYS A 19 -15.59 -4.54 9.46
C CYS A 19 -14.53 -3.48 9.11
N GLY A 20 -13.61 -3.78 8.20
CA GLY A 20 -12.59 -2.85 7.73
C GLY A 20 -11.26 -2.91 8.49
N ILE A 21 -11.19 -3.58 9.64
CA ILE A 21 -10.00 -3.54 10.52
C ILE A 21 -8.84 -4.33 9.91
N TYR A 22 -9.12 -5.44 9.22
CA TYR A 22 -8.08 -6.29 8.65
C TYR A 22 -7.20 -5.56 7.62
N SER A 23 -7.78 -4.65 6.83
CA SER A 23 -7.01 -3.85 5.88
C SER A 23 -5.92 -3.02 6.55
N ILE A 24 -6.15 -2.53 7.78
CA ILE A 24 -5.15 -1.76 8.55
C ILE A 24 -3.93 -2.61 8.87
N TYR A 25 -4.15 -3.84 9.33
CA TYR A 25 -3.08 -4.80 9.62
C TYR A 25 -2.27 -5.13 8.36
N VAL A 26 -2.95 -5.46 7.26
CA VAL A 26 -2.29 -5.82 6.00
C VAL A 26 -1.43 -4.67 5.48
N PHE A 27 -1.95 -3.44 5.43
CA PHE A 27 -1.17 -2.29 4.97
C PHE A 27 0.00 -1.96 5.91
N HIS A 28 -0.14 -2.19 7.22
CA HIS A 28 0.97 -2.05 8.15
C HIS A 28 2.11 -3.05 7.84
N CYS A 29 1.78 -4.32 7.66
CA CYS A 29 2.76 -5.35 7.30
C CYS A 29 3.38 -5.11 5.92
N MET A 30 2.57 -4.70 4.93
CA MET A 30 3.07 -4.36 3.59
C MET A 30 4.02 -3.16 3.62
N SER A 31 3.69 -2.12 4.38
CA SER A 31 4.53 -0.90 4.46
C SER A 31 5.84 -1.12 5.19
N THR A 32 5.85 -1.89 6.27
CA THR A 32 7.09 -2.27 6.96
C THR A 32 8.00 -3.09 6.04
N ALA A 33 7.49 -4.13 5.38
CA ALA A 33 8.26 -4.92 4.41
C ALA A 33 8.75 -4.07 3.22
N ASN A 34 7.91 -3.17 2.71
CA ASN A 34 8.29 -2.28 1.62
C ASN A 34 9.41 -1.30 2.02
N ASN A 35 9.36 -0.77 3.24
CA ASN A 35 10.38 0.13 3.76
C ASN A 35 11.71 -0.59 4.00
N GLU A 36 11.68 -1.82 4.50
CA GLU A 36 12.87 -2.67 4.65
C GLU A 36 13.54 -2.91 3.29
N GLU A 37 12.76 -3.19 2.26
CA GLU A 37 13.27 -3.39 0.90
C GLU A 37 13.73 -2.05 0.29
N ALA A 38 12.99 -0.96 0.48
CA ALA A 38 13.38 0.38 0.04
C ALA A 38 14.74 0.82 0.59
N ALA A 39 14.97 0.56 1.87
CA ALA A 39 16.23 0.87 2.52
C ALA A 39 17.43 0.16 1.86
N ARG A 40 17.25 -1.04 1.30
CA ARG A 40 18.30 -1.78 0.59
C ARG A 40 18.71 -1.13 -0.74
N TYR A 41 17.80 -0.40 -1.37
CA TYR A 41 18.02 0.31 -2.63
C TYR A 41 18.30 1.81 -2.42
N GLY A 42 18.46 2.27 -1.18
CA GLY A 42 18.67 3.69 -0.87
C GLY A 42 17.45 4.60 -1.12
N ILE A 43 16.25 4.01 -1.27
CA ILE A 43 14.99 4.74 -1.45
C ILE A 43 14.48 5.20 -0.09
N LYS A 44 13.98 6.44 -0.02
CA LYS A 44 13.50 7.04 1.24
C LYS A 44 12.38 6.18 1.85
N PRO A 45 12.53 5.70 3.11
CA PRO A 45 11.48 4.95 3.77
C PRO A 45 10.28 5.88 4.02
N ARG A 46 9.09 5.33 3.87
CA ARG A 46 7.84 6.07 4.10
C ARG A 46 7.29 5.72 5.47
N MET A 47 6.37 6.54 5.96
CA MET A 47 5.71 6.28 7.23
C MET A 47 4.98 4.93 7.19
N THR A 48 4.84 4.24 8.31
CA THR A 48 4.05 3.00 8.37
C THR A 48 2.55 3.32 8.40
N TYR A 49 1.72 2.46 7.79
CA TYR A 49 0.26 2.71 7.67
C TYR A 49 -0.43 2.96 9.02
N LEU A 50 -0.01 2.26 10.08
CA LEU A 50 -0.60 2.43 11.41
C LEU A 50 -0.48 3.88 11.93
N ILE A 51 0.67 4.52 11.71
CA ILE A 51 0.89 5.91 12.13
C ILE A 51 0.03 6.83 11.27
N ALA A 52 -0.03 6.59 9.96
CA ALA A 52 -0.88 7.37 9.05
C ALA A 52 -2.37 7.23 9.39
N PHE A 53 -2.81 6.04 9.80
CA PHE A 53 -4.17 5.77 10.24
C PHE A 53 -4.51 6.52 11.54
N LEU A 54 -3.63 6.46 12.53
CA LEU A 54 -3.80 7.20 13.79
C LEU A 54 -3.85 8.71 13.58
N LEU A 55 -2.97 9.26 12.72
CA LEU A 55 -3.05 10.66 12.33
C LEU A 55 -4.34 10.96 11.55
N GLY A 56 -4.80 10.01 10.73
CA GLY A 56 -6.07 10.10 10.01
C GLY A 56 -7.26 10.32 10.93
N LEU A 57 -7.30 9.67 12.09
CA LEU A 57 -8.38 9.90 13.07
C LEU A 57 -8.41 11.35 13.58
N VAL A 58 -7.26 12.02 13.64
CA VAL A 58 -7.14 13.43 14.06
C VAL A 58 -7.40 14.39 12.90
N THR A 59 -6.97 14.05 11.68
CA THR A 59 -7.07 14.90 10.48
C THR A 59 -8.29 14.57 9.60
N CYS A 60 -9.37 14.00 10.16
CA CYS A 60 -10.58 13.62 9.43
C CYS A 60 -10.36 12.70 8.21
N GLY A 61 -9.37 11.80 8.27
CA GLY A 61 -9.12 10.78 7.24
C GLY A 61 -8.28 11.25 6.04
N VAL A 62 -7.81 12.49 6.02
CA VAL A 62 -7.00 13.01 4.89
C VAL A 62 -5.61 12.37 4.84
N VAL A 63 -4.95 12.19 5.99
CA VAL A 63 -3.58 11.63 6.05
C VAL A 63 -3.48 10.22 5.46
N PRO A 64 -4.38 9.26 5.76
CA PRO A 64 -4.40 7.96 5.10
C PRO A 64 -4.48 8.03 3.57
N LEU A 65 -5.23 8.98 3.02
CA LEU A 65 -5.34 9.14 1.56
C LEU A 65 -4.01 9.55 0.94
N VAL A 66 -3.36 10.57 1.51
CA VAL A 66 -2.02 11.00 1.09
C VAL A 66 -1.01 9.86 1.25
N TRP A 67 -1.14 9.09 2.33
CA TRP A 67 -0.27 7.94 2.57
C TRP A 67 -0.37 6.90 1.47
N PHE A 68 -1.57 6.57 0.98
CA PHE A 68 -1.72 5.61 -0.12
C PHE A 68 -1.00 6.07 -1.38
N PHE A 69 -1.08 7.35 -1.72
CA PHE A 69 -0.35 7.91 -2.86
C PHE A 69 1.16 7.78 -2.67
N LEU A 70 1.63 8.14 -1.49
CA LEU A 70 3.04 8.04 -1.16
C LEU A 70 3.52 6.57 -1.21
N PHE A 71 2.79 5.65 -0.61
CA PHE A 71 3.12 4.23 -0.65
C PHE A 71 3.26 3.70 -2.09
N ASN A 72 2.32 4.05 -2.97
CA ASN A 72 2.37 3.66 -4.39
C ASN A 72 3.60 4.21 -5.11
N MET A 73 3.98 5.47 -4.89
CA MET A 73 5.18 6.03 -5.49
C MET A 73 6.45 5.27 -5.06
N GLN A 74 6.54 4.86 -3.80
CA GLN A 74 7.68 4.04 -3.33
C GLN A 74 7.73 2.70 -4.05
N GLN A 75 6.58 2.07 -4.25
CA GLN A 75 6.47 0.78 -4.94
C GLN A 75 6.90 0.92 -6.40
N VAL A 76 6.53 2.02 -7.07
CA VAL A 76 6.98 2.31 -8.44
C VAL A 76 8.49 2.53 -8.48
N GLU A 77 9.05 3.34 -7.59
CA GLU A 77 10.51 3.56 -7.51
C GLU A 77 11.27 2.23 -7.26
N LEU A 78 10.76 1.40 -6.35
CA LEU A 78 11.31 0.08 -6.06
C LEU A 78 11.19 -0.86 -7.27
N ALA A 79 10.06 -0.86 -7.94
CA ALA A 79 9.84 -1.67 -9.13
C ALA A 79 10.80 -1.27 -10.26
N GLN A 80 11.01 0.04 -10.47
CA GLN A 80 11.98 0.55 -11.43
C GLN A 80 13.40 0.11 -11.05
N ALA A 81 13.78 0.24 -9.77
CA ALA A 81 15.08 -0.22 -9.28
C ALA A 81 15.29 -1.74 -9.44
N LYS A 82 14.21 -2.52 -9.39
CA LYS A 82 14.21 -3.98 -9.60
C LYS A 82 13.98 -4.40 -11.06
N GLY A 83 13.69 -3.47 -11.98
CA GLY A 83 13.34 -3.78 -13.37
C GLY A 83 11.99 -4.50 -13.54
N VAL A 84 11.10 -4.43 -12.56
CA VAL A 84 9.78 -5.10 -12.57
C VAL A 84 8.72 -4.14 -13.11
N LYS A 85 7.84 -4.63 -13.99
CA LYS A 85 6.70 -3.87 -14.49
C LYS A 85 5.55 -3.88 -13.46
N VAL A 86 5.31 -2.73 -12.86
CA VAL A 86 4.14 -2.45 -12.01
C VAL A 86 3.22 -1.45 -12.70
N ALA A 87 1.92 -1.48 -12.38
CA ALA A 87 1.00 -0.45 -12.84
C ALA A 87 1.27 0.84 -12.03
N PRO A 88 1.77 1.92 -12.67
CA PRO A 88 2.00 3.16 -11.95
C PRO A 88 0.66 3.81 -11.60
N ILE A 89 0.51 4.14 -10.32
CA ILE A 89 -0.58 4.97 -9.80
C ILE A 89 0.02 6.37 -9.62
N ASP A 90 0.19 7.08 -10.73
CA ASP A 90 1.04 8.27 -10.84
C ASP A 90 0.28 9.61 -10.85
N ASN A 91 -1.05 9.58 -10.88
CA ASN A 91 -1.87 10.78 -11.09
C ASN A 91 -2.74 11.14 -9.87
N GLY A 92 -2.91 12.44 -9.59
CA GLY A 92 -3.80 12.96 -8.55
C GLY A 92 -5.29 12.59 -8.76
N ILE A 93 -5.67 12.25 -10.00
CA ILE A 93 -6.96 11.63 -10.34
C ILE A 93 -7.12 10.28 -9.63
N VAL A 94 -6.04 9.54 -9.43
CA VAL A 94 -6.09 8.26 -8.71
C VAL A 94 -6.34 8.44 -7.22
N LEU A 95 -5.93 9.56 -6.62
CA LEU A 95 -6.34 9.92 -5.26
C LEU A 95 -7.87 10.12 -5.19
N GLY A 96 -8.44 10.77 -6.22
CA GLY A 96 -9.88 10.91 -6.39
C GLY A 96 -10.58 9.57 -6.60
N LEU A 97 -10.07 8.71 -7.49
CA LEU A 97 -10.60 7.37 -7.72
C LEU A 97 -10.45 6.45 -6.51
N LEU A 98 -9.39 6.59 -5.70
CA LEU A 98 -9.21 5.86 -4.45
C LEU A 98 -10.37 6.11 -3.48
N MET A 99 -10.88 7.34 -3.48
CA MET A 99 -11.95 7.78 -2.59
C MET A 99 -13.33 7.29 -3.07
N PHE A 100 -13.55 7.14 -4.38
CA PHE A 100 -14.81 6.66 -4.96
C PHE A 100 -14.87 5.14 -5.20
N ILE A 101 -13.72 4.48 -5.41
CA ILE A 101 -13.62 3.04 -5.69
C ILE A 101 -12.44 2.44 -4.90
N PRO A 102 -12.62 2.14 -3.59
CA PRO A 102 -11.57 1.55 -2.77
C PRO A 102 -11.15 0.18 -3.32
N PHE A 103 -12.07 -0.65 -3.81
CA PHE A 103 -11.78 -2.03 -4.21
C PHE A 103 -10.77 -2.18 -5.37
N TYR A 104 -10.84 -1.32 -6.39
CA TYR A 104 -9.89 -1.35 -7.51
C TYR A 104 -8.47 -1.00 -7.04
N SER A 105 -8.36 0.00 -6.16
CA SER A 105 -7.09 0.45 -5.62
C SER A 105 -6.44 -0.63 -4.75
N PHE A 106 -7.23 -1.36 -3.96
CA PHE A 106 -6.77 -2.50 -3.17
C PHE A 106 -6.20 -3.62 -4.06
N TYR A 107 -6.88 -3.93 -5.17
CA TYR A 107 -6.40 -4.92 -6.14
C TYR A 107 -5.03 -4.55 -6.71
N VAL A 108 -4.87 -3.31 -7.20
CA VAL A 108 -3.60 -2.84 -7.80
C VAL A 108 -2.47 -2.84 -6.77
N ILE A 109 -2.73 -2.37 -5.55
CA ILE A 109 -1.73 -2.34 -4.48
C ILE A 109 -1.24 -3.75 -4.12
N CYS A 110 -2.16 -4.71 -4.00
CA CYS A 110 -1.79 -6.10 -3.69
C CYS A 110 -0.99 -6.75 -4.83
N ASP A 111 -1.42 -6.56 -6.09
CA ASP A 111 -0.73 -7.11 -7.26
C ASP A 111 0.68 -6.49 -7.42
N ASN A 112 0.79 -5.17 -7.31
CA ASN A 112 2.07 -4.47 -7.36
C ASN A 112 3.01 -4.96 -6.25
N TYR A 113 2.54 -5.07 -5.01
CA TYR A 113 3.36 -5.56 -3.89
C TYR A 113 3.85 -6.99 -4.10
N ASN A 114 2.97 -7.88 -4.57
CA ASN A 114 3.36 -9.27 -4.82
C ASN A 114 4.45 -9.34 -5.91
N ARG A 115 4.36 -8.50 -6.95
CA ARG A 115 5.37 -8.42 -8.01
C ARG A 115 6.69 -7.78 -7.57
N THR A 116 6.69 -6.84 -6.62
CA THR A 116 7.89 -6.10 -6.24
C THR A 116 8.62 -6.70 -5.04
N ILE A 117 7.89 -7.27 -4.09
CA ILE A 117 8.45 -7.69 -2.80
C ILE A 117 8.59 -9.21 -2.74
N VAL A 118 7.62 -9.96 -3.24
CA VAL A 118 7.58 -11.42 -3.14
C VAL A 118 8.29 -12.11 -4.32
N ALA A 119 8.16 -11.57 -5.55
CA ALA A 119 8.88 -12.08 -6.73
C ALA A 119 10.41 -11.92 -6.59
#